data_AF-A0A523AWT4-F1
#
_entry.id   AF-A0A523AWT4-F1
#
_cell.length_a   1.000
_cell.length_b   1.000
_cell.length_c   1.000
_cell.angle_alpha   90.00
_cell.angle_beta   90.00
_cell.angle_gamma   90.00
#
_symmetry.space_group_name_H-M   'P 1'
#
loop_
_entity.id
_entity.type
_entity.pdbx_description
1 polymer ?
#
loop_
_entity_poly.entity_id
_entity_poly.type
_entity_poly.pdbx_seq_one_letter_code
_entity_poly.pdbx_strand_id
1 'polypeptide(L)' 'MGREGVEIRRRGRAIEIVARRKDGNAYFSTFELPKNAVPEERVLRIRGGLLVLIIPKRKRI' A
#
# COMPACT_ATOMS: atom_id res chain seq x y z
N MET A 1 -14.50 1.10 -8.14
CA MET A 1 -13.09 0.82 -8.51
C MET A 1 -12.70 -0.49 -7.84
N GLY A 2 -12.54 -1.57 -8.61
CA GLY A 2 -12.08 -2.86 -8.08
C GLY A 2 -10.59 -2.82 -7.72
N ARG A 3 -10.13 -3.77 -6.90
CA ARG A 3 -8.71 -3.95 -6.54
C ARG A 3 -7.80 -4.28 -7.74
N GLU A 4 -8.38 -4.56 -8.90
CA GLU A 4 -7.74 -5.13 -10.09
C GLU A 4 -6.65 -4.25 -10.75
N GLY A 5 -6.49 -3.00 -10.33
CA GLY A 5 -5.45 -2.09 -10.83
C GLY A 5 -4.33 -1.78 -9.84
N VAL A 6 -4.37 -2.31 -8.61
CA VAL A 6 -3.45 -1.91 -7.53
C VAL A 6 -2.49 -3.05 -7.22
N GLU A 7 -1.21 -2.79 -7.41
CA GLU A 7 -0.12 -3.68 -7.03
C GLU A 7 0.65 -3.09 -5.84
N ILE A 8 0.89 -3.93 -4.83
CA ILE A 8 1.66 -3.53 -3.65
C ILE A 8 2.83 -4.51 -3.52
N ARG A 9 4.04 -3.97 -3.60
CA ARG A 9 5.29 -4.74 -3.47
C ARG A 9 6.02 -4.35 -2.19
N ARG A 10 6.82 -5.27 -1.68
CA ARG A 10 7.73 -5.01 -0.55
C ARG A 10 9.16 -5.19 -0.99
N ARG A 11 10.01 -4.24 -0.65
CA ARG A 11 11.47 -4.29 -0.82
C ARG A 11 12.13 -3.97 0.52
N GLY A 12 12.53 -5.01 1.26
CA GLY A 12 13.08 -4.84 2.60
C GLY A 12 12.09 -4.14 3.55
N ARG A 13 12.43 -2.93 3.98
CA ARG A 13 11.57 -2.08 4.82
C ARG A 13 10.73 -1.08 4.02
N ALA A 14 10.80 -1.06 2.70
CA ALA A 14 9.98 -0.20 1.86
C ALA A 14 8.74 -0.94 1.32
N ILE A 15 7.65 -0.18 1.17
CA ILE A 15 6.47 -0.56 0.40
C ILE A 15 6.44 0.28 -0.86
N GLU A 16 6.24 -0.38 -1.99
CA GLU A 16 5.98 0.24 -3.28
C GLU A 16 4.50 0.02 -3.63
N ILE A 17 3.83 1.08 -4.09
CA ILE A 17 2.45 1.04 -4.52
C ILE A 17 2.39 1.50 -5.98
N VAL A 18 1.76 0.67 -6.81
CA VAL A 18 1.47 0.97 -8.21
C VAL A 18 -0.05 0.90 -8.40
N ALA A 19 -0.67 2.01 -8.77
CA ALA A 19 -2.09 2.07 -9.05
C ALA A 19 -2.33 2.43 -10.52
N ARG A 20 -2.90 1.51 -11.28
CA ARG A 20 -3.30 1.69 -12.68
C ARG A 20 -4.81 1.94 -12.74
N ARG A 21 -5.19 3.07 -13.31
CA ARG A 21 -6.59 3.41 -13.57
C ARG A 21 -6.98 2.93 -14.97
N LYS A 22 -8.28 2.69 -15.17
CA LYS A 22 -8.83 2.24 -16.45
C LYS A 22 -8.72 3.30 -17.57
N ASP A 23 -8.50 4.55 -17.22
CA ASP A 23 -8.28 5.67 -18.14
C ASP A 23 -6.84 5.72 -18.70
N GLY A 24 -6.00 4.73 -18.37
CA GLY A 24 -4.61 4.65 -18.81
C GLY A 24 -3.62 5.37 -17.89
N ASN A 25 -4.09 6.14 -16.91
CA ASN A 25 -3.22 6.80 -15.95
C ASN A 25 -2.66 5.81 -14.93
N ALA A 26 -1.40 6.02 -14.55
CA ALA A 26 -0.72 5.23 -13.53
C ALA A 26 -0.06 6.13 -12.47
N TYR A 27 -0.13 5.71 -11.21
CA TYR A 27 0.45 6.39 -10.07
C TYR A 27 1.39 5.46 -9.33
N PHE A 28 2.52 6.00 -8.89
CA PHE A 28 3.60 5.26 -8.24
C PHE A 28 4.01 5.99 -6.98
N SER A 29 4.16 5.26 -5.88
CA SER A 29 4.67 5.82 -4.63
C SER A 29 5.44 4.77 -3.83
N THR A 30 6.49 5.22 -3.15
CA THR A 30 7.33 4.38 -2.30
C THR A 30 7.39 4.97 -0.91
N PHE A 31 7.24 4.13 0.11
CA PHE A 31 7.25 4.53 1.51
C PHE A 31 8.21 3.64 2.30
N GLU A 32 9.14 4.26 3.01
CA GLU A 32 9.90 3.54 4.03
C GLU A 32 9.03 3.25 5.26
N LEU A 33 9.16 2.04 5.80
CA LEU A 33 8.44 1.62 6.98
C LEU A 33 9.33 1.64 8.22
N PRO A 34 8.74 1.98 9.38
CA PRO A 34 9.42 1.82 10.65
C PRO A 34 9.71 0.34 10.93
N LYS A 35 10.73 0.07 11.75
CA LYS A 35 11.20 -1.30 12.03
C LYS A 35 10.14 -2.22 12.63
N ASN A 36 9.12 -1.67 13.28
CA ASN A 36 8.06 -2.42 13.95
C ASN A 36 6.75 -2.48 13.14
N ALA A 37 6.75 -2.03 11.89
CA ALA A 37 5.62 -2.23 11.00
C ALA A 37 5.46 -3.72 10.64
N VAL A 38 4.23 -4.15 10.39
CA VAL A 38 3.89 -5.52 9.98
C VAL A 38 3.16 -5.48 8.63
N PRO A 39 3.89 -5.40 7.51
CA PRO A 39 3.31 -5.26 6.17
C PRO A 39 2.44 -6.44 5.71
N GLU A 40 2.61 -7.59 6.34
CA GLU A 40 1.84 -8.80 6.09
C GLU A 40 0.38 -8.64 6.52
N GLU A 41 0.13 -7.84 7.55
CA GLU A 41 -1.20 -7.55 8.10
C GLU A 41 -1.84 -6.31 7.47
N ARG A 42 -1.34 -5.87 6.31
CA ARG A 42 -1.82 -4.65 5.66
C ARG A 42 -3.27 -4.77 5.19
N VAL A 43 -4.02 -3.68 5.30
CA VAL A 43 -5.38 -3.56 4.80
C VAL A 43 -5.46 -2.46 3.75
N LEU A 44 -5.91 -2.82 2.55
CA LEU A 44 -6.15 -1.88 1.47
C LEU A 44 -7.63 -1.48 1.42
N ARG A 45 -7.90 -0.17 1.44
CA ARG A 45 -9.22 0.44 1.29
C ARG A 45 -9.22 1.47 0.16
N ILE A 46 -10.36 1.58 -0.54
CA ILE A 46 -10.59 2.63 -1.53
C ILE A 46 -11.76 3.47 -1.00
N ARG A 47 -11.58 4.78 -0.82
CA ARG A 47 -12.62 5.71 -0.34
C ARG A 47 -12.53 7.03 -1.09
N GLY A 48 -13.61 7.44 -1.75
CA GLY A 48 -13.68 8.74 -2.44
C GLY A 48 -12.58 8.97 -3.48
N GLY A 49 -12.16 7.92 -4.20
CA GLY A 49 -11.05 7.99 -5.15
C GLY A 49 -9.65 7.92 -4.53
N LEU A 50 -9.55 7.90 -3.20
CA LEU A 50 -8.29 7.71 -2.48
C LEU A 50 -8.00 6.23 -2.25
N LEU A 51 -6.75 5.86 -2.49
CA LEU A 51 -6.19 4.59 -2.09
C LEU A 51 -5.58 4.72 -0.69
N VAL A 52 -6.12 4.00 0.27
CA VAL A 52 -5.66 4.04 1.66
C VAL A 52 -5.08 2.68 2.03
N LEU A 53 -3.77 2.65 2.25
CA LEU A 53 -3.05 1.47 2.74
C LEU A 53 -2.76 1.63 4.24
N ILE A 54 -3.36 0.77 5.05
CA ILE A 54 -3.15 0.75 6.51
C ILE A 54 -2.18 -0.37 6.83
N ILE A 55 -1.07 -0.05 7.51
CA ILE A 55 -0.04 -1.01 7.93
C ILE A 55 0.07 -0.97 9.45
N PRO A 56 -0.27 -2.05 10.17
CA PRO A 56 -0.17 -2.09 11.63
C PRO A 56 1.28 -2.00 12.11
N LYS A 57 1.44 -1.61 13.37
CA LYS A 57 2.71 -1.70 14.10
C LYS A 57 2.55 -2.72 15.22
N ARG A 58 3.49 -3.64 15.39
CA ARG A 58 3.56 -4.45 16.61
C ARG A 58 4.32 -3.68 17.69
N LYS A 59 3.74 -3.58 18.88
CA LYS A 59 4.50 -3.19 20.08
C LYS A 59 5.37 -4.39 20.45
N ARG A 60 6.66 -4.13 20.72
CA ARG A 60 7.54 -5.11 21.34
C ARG A 60 7.07 -5.20 22.81
N ILE A 61 6.45 -6.32 23.17
CA ILE A 61 6.14 -6.68 24.56
C ILE A 61 7.42 -7.31 25.13
#